data_AF-A0A7J8HFB8-F1
#
_entry.id   AF-A0A7J8HFB8-F1
#
_cell.length_a   1.000
_cell.length_b   1.000
_cell.length_c   1.000
_cell.angle_alpha   90.00
_cell.angle_beta   90.00
_cell.angle_gamma   90.00
#
_symmetry.space_group_name_H-M   'P 1'
#
loop_
_entity.id
_entity.type
_entity.pdbx_description
1 polymer ?
#
loop_
_entity_poly.entity_id
_entity_poly.type
_entity_poly.pdbx_seq_one_letter_code
_entity_poly.pdbx_strand_id
1 'polypeptide(L)'
;MKGGADLFVENLPGFPDNIRPSSSGGYWVCMANIRSNPGFSMLDFLSERPCIKRMIFKVEECRNKDVTVNKNQLFSQETVMKFVPRYSLVLELSDSGAFRRSLHDPDGQVAAYISEVHEHDGHLYLGSFRSPFLCRLSLKSI
;
A
#
# COMPACT_ATOMS: atom_id res chain seq x y z
N MET A 1 8.10 -17.28 27.06
CA MET A 1 7.98 -15.82 26.89
C MET A 1 6.51 -15.50 26.69
N LYS A 2 5.92 -14.66 27.54
CA LYS A 2 4.59 -14.10 27.26
C LYS A 2 4.78 -13.12 26.10
N GLY A 3 4.19 -13.41 24.94
CA GLY A 3 4.29 -12.53 23.78
C GLY A 3 3.59 -11.21 24.07
N GLY A 4 4.35 -10.12 24.04
CA GLY A 4 3.84 -8.76 23.93
C GLY A 4 4.12 -8.27 22.52
N ALA A 5 3.18 -7.56 21.93
CA ALA A 5 3.43 -6.79 20.72
C ALA A 5 3.51 -5.32 21.15
N ASP A 6 4.67 -4.70 20.94
CA ASP A 6 4.85 -3.27 21.14
C ASP A 6 4.70 -2.56 19.80
N LEU A 7 4.12 -1.36 19.84
CA LEU A 7 3.99 -0.54 18.65
C LEU A 7 5.32 0.14 18.33
N PHE A 8 5.80 -0.06 17.10
CA PHE A 8 7.07 0.52 16.66
C PHE A 8 6.92 1.95 16.13
N VAL A 9 6.02 2.17 15.16
CA VAL A 9 5.72 3.48 14.58
C VAL A 9 4.22 3.65 14.37
N GLU A 10 3.72 4.82 14.73
CA GLU A 10 2.31 5.22 14.66
C GLU A 10 2.09 6.24 13.54
N ASN A 11 0.83 6.40 13.11
CA ASN A 11 0.41 7.46 12.18
C ASN A 11 1.21 7.51 10.86
N LEU A 12 1.49 6.35 10.27
CA LEU A 12 2.12 6.29 8.95
C LEU A 12 1.25 7.00 7.90
N PRO A 13 1.85 7.72 6.94
CA PRO A 13 1.13 8.49 5.91
C PRO A 13 0.43 7.61 4.86
N GLY A 14 0.48 6.29 5.00
CA GLY A 14 -0.05 5.33 4.05
C GLY A 14 -0.28 3.96 4.66
N PHE A 15 -0.57 3.00 3.79
CA PHE A 15 -0.76 1.60 4.15
C PHE A 15 0.55 0.85 3.90
N PRO A 16 1.30 0.49 4.96
CA PRO A 16 2.56 -0.22 4.80
C PRO A 16 2.34 -1.61 4.22
N ASP A 17 3.26 -2.04 3.37
CA ASP A 17 3.24 -3.37 2.73
C ASP A 17 4.46 -4.18 3.19
N ASN A 18 5.64 -3.93 2.59
CA ASN A 18 6.90 -4.58 2.97
C ASN A 18 7.88 -3.66 3.71
N ILE A 19 8.75 -4.29 4.49
CA ILE A 19 9.86 -3.67 5.24
C ILE A 19 11.18 -4.38 4.93
N ARG A 20 12.26 -3.61 4.73
CA ARG A 20 13.65 -4.10 4.56
C ARG A 20 14.63 -3.27 5.37
N PRO A 21 15.79 -3.81 5.77
CA PRO A 21 16.83 -3.01 6.42
C PRO A 21 17.37 -1.93 5.47
N SER A 22 17.66 -0.75 6.02
CA SER A 22 18.41 0.31 5.34
C SER A 22 19.89 0.22 5.69
N SER A 23 20.79 0.50 4.74
CA SER A 23 22.23 0.56 5.00
C SER A 23 22.63 1.69 5.97
N SER A 24 21.79 2.72 6.11
CA SER A 24 22.01 3.84 7.04
C SER A 24 21.66 3.50 8.50
N GLY A 25 21.17 2.28 8.76
CA GLY A 25 20.58 1.87 10.04
C GLY A 25 19.10 2.21 10.11
N GLY A 26 18.29 1.23 10.49
CA GLY A 26 16.82 1.31 10.45
C GLY A 26 16.24 0.57 9.25
N TYR A 27 15.17 1.11 8.66
CA TYR A 27 14.30 0.36 7.77
C TYR A 27 13.76 1.17 6.59
N TRP A 28 13.74 0.56 5.42
CA TRP A 28 12.90 0.97 4.31
C TRP A 28 11.51 0.36 4.44
N VAL A 29 10.47 1.17 4.30
CA VAL A 29 9.07 0.75 4.35
C VAL A 29 8.33 1.27 3.14
N CYS A 30 7.75 0.36 2.36
CA CYS A 30 6.90 0.72 1.22
C CYS A 30 5.47 0.96 1.67
N MET A 31 4.83 1.97 1.07
CA MET A 31 3.41 2.23 1.21
C MET A 31 2.71 1.96 -0.11
N ALA A 32 1.93 0.88 -0.17
CA ALA A 32 1.22 0.49 -1.39
C ALA A 32 0.15 1.51 -1.81
N ASN A 33 -0.41 2.24 -0.84
CA ASN A 33 -1.33 3.35 -1.05
C ASN A 33 -1.09 4.42 0.04
N ILE A 34 -1.37 5.67 -0.28
CA ILE A 34 -1.35 6.76 0.70
C ILE A 34 -2.71 6.94 1.38
N ARG A 35 -2.68 7.43 2.63
CA ARG A 35 -3.86 7.94 3.32
C ARG A 35 -3.92 9.45 3.06
N SER A 36 -4.88 9.89 2.27
CA SER A 36 -5.08 11.32 1.99
C SER A 36 -5.48 12.06 3.27
N ASN A 37 -4.61 12.92 3.79
CA ASN A 37 -4.93 13.82 4.90
C ASN A 37 -4.21 15.17 4.71
N PRO A 38 -4.93 16.30 4.50
CA PRO A 38 -6.38 16.42 4.41
C PRO A 38 -6.93 15.81 3.10
N GLY A 39 -8.10 15.16 3.15
CA GLY A 39 -8.75 14.62 1.95
C GLY A 39 -9.67 13.44 2.21
N PHE A 40 -10.34 12.97 1.16
CA PHE A 40 -11.16 11.76 1.22
C PHE A 40 -10.29 10.53 1.01
N SER A 41 -10.26 9.63 2.00
CA SER A 41 -9.72 8.28 1.88
C SER A 41 -10.89 7.30 1.71
N MET A 42 -11.05 6.77 0.49
CA MET A 42 -12.10 5.80 0.20
C MET A 42 -12.00 4.57 1.11
N LEU A 43 -10.77 4.14 1.40
CA LEU A 43 -10.54 2.96 2.22
C LEU A 43 -10.99 3.20 3.66
N ASP A 44 -10.69 4.38 4.23
CA ASP A 44 -11.13 4.74 5.57
C ASP A 44 -12.66 4.88 5.62
N PHE A 45 -13.27 5.56 4.63
CA PHE A 45 -14.73 5.68 4.52
C PHE A 45 -15.46 4.33 4.43
N LEU A 46 -14.92 3.39 3.64
CA LEU A 46 -15.49 2.04 3.52
C LEU A 46 -15.23 1.20 4.78
N SER A 47 -14.12 1.42 5.49
CA SER A 47 -13.82 0.72 6.74
C SER A 47 -14.84 1.04 7.84
N GLU A 48 -15.32 2.28 7.90
CA GLU A 48 -16.33 2.74 8.86
C GLU A 48 -17.75 2.25 8.55
N ARG A 49 -17.98 1.67 7.36
CA ARG A 49 -19.32 1.28 6.87
C ARG A 49 -19.37 -0.21 6.48
N PRO A 50 -19.41 -1.13 7.45
CA PRO A 50 -19.39 -2.58 7.21
C PRO A 50 -20.49 -3.09 6.25
N CYS A 51 -21.67 -2.47 6.29
CA CYS A 51 -22.79 -2.82 5.41
C CYS A 51 -22.48 -2.50 3.94
N ILE A 52 -21.88 -1.34 3.66
CA ILE A 52 -21.48 -0.94 2.31
C ILE A 52 -20.32 -1.80 1.82
N LYS A 53 -19.31 -2.03 2.68
CA LYS A 53 -18.21 -2.96 2.37
C LYS A 53 -18.73 -4.34 2.00
N ARG A 54 -19.72 -4.86 2.75
CA ARG A 54 -20.34 -6.16 2.47
C ARG A 54 -21.12 -6.15 1.15
N MET A 55 -21.74 -5.04 0.75
CA MET A 55 -22.43 -4.93 -0.54
C MET A 55 -21.44 -4.91 -1.73
N ILE A 56 -20.31 -4.22 -1.58
CA ILE A 56 -19.29 -4.07 -2.64
C ILE A 56 -18.46 -5.36 -2.79
N PHE A 57 -18.08 -5.99 -1.68
CA PHE A 57 -17.15 -7.14 -1.66
C PHE A 57 -17.84 -8.49 -1.39
N LYS A 58 -19.18 -8.57 -1.35
CA LYS A 58 -19.87 -9.87 -1.33
C LYS A 58 -19.64 -10.57 -2.68
N VAL A 59 -18.66 -11.46 -2.70
CA VAL A 59 -18.70 -12.65 -3.54
C VAL A 59 -19.57 -13.64 -2.78
N GLU A 60 -20.74 -13.99 -3.30
CA GLU A 60 -21.52 -15.05 -2.69
C GLU A 60 -20.76 -16.38 -2.83
N GLU A 61 -20.21 -16.86 -1.71
CA GLU A 61 -19.91 -18.27 -1.52
C GLU A 61 -21.24 -19.01 -1.27
N CYS A 62 -22.13 -18.98 -2.26
CA CYS A 62 -23.37 -19.73 -2.25
C CYS A 62 -23.09 -21.13 -2.80
N ARG A 63 -22.69 -21.99 -1.88
CA ARG A 63 -22.83 -23.44 -1.93
C ARG A 63 -24.31 -23.79 -2.12
N ASN A 64 -24.80 -23.76 -3.36
CA ASN A 64 -25.82 -24.65 -3.92
C ASN A 64 -25.95 -24.37 -5.43
N LYS A 65 -25.86 -25.44 -6.23
CA LYS A 65 -26.08 -25.45 -7.67
C LYS A 65 -27.53 -24.98 -7.93
N ASP A 66 -27.73 -24.30 -9.05
CA ASP A 66 -29.03 -23.77 -9.53
C ASP A 66 -29.51 -22.45 -8.90
N VAL A 67 -28.71 -21.40 -8.98
CA VAL A 67 -29.21 -20.02 -8.89
C VAL A 67 -28.50 -19.16 -9.95
N THR A 68 -29.29 -18.54 -10.82
CA THR A 68 -28.90 -17.52 -11.79
C THR A 68 -27.96 -16.51 -11.13
N VAL A 69 -26.76 -16.36 -11.70
CA VAL A 69 -25.79 -15.33 -11.32
C VAL A 69 -26.48 -13.97 -11.38
N ASN A 70 -26.85 -13.43 -10.22
CA ASN A 70 -27.34 -12.08 -10.12
C ASN A 70 -26.14 -11.15 -10.37
N LYS A 71 -26.05 -10.63 -11.61
CA LYS A 71 -25.04 -9.69 -12.12
C LYS A 71 -25.05 -8.32 -11.42
N ASN A 72 -25.51 -8.23 -10.17
CA ASN A 72 -25.49 -6.98 -9.41
C ASN A 72 -24.16 -6.78 -8.69
N GLN A 73 -23.05 -7.07 -9.39
CA GLN A 73 -21.74 -6.52 -9.08
C GLN A 73 -21.77 -5.04 -9.45
N LEU A 74 -22.49 -4.22 -8.65
CA LEU A 74 -22.70 -2.80 -8.93
C LEU A 74 -21.37 -2.04 -9.14
N PHE A 75 -20.28 -2.54 -8.56
CA PHE A 75 -18.91 -2.13 -8.87
C PHE A 75 -17.99 -3.35 -8.87
N SER A 76 -17.34 -3.65 -10.00
CA SER A 76 -16.19 -4.57 -10.02
C SER A 76 -15.11 -4.05 -9.07
N GLN A 77 -14.37 -4.93 -8.40
CA GLN A 77 -13.20 -4.56 -7.61
C GLN A 77 -12.23 -3.69 -8.43
N GLU A 78 -12.12 -3.96 -9.72
CA GLU A 78 -11.33 -3.15 -10.66
C GLU A 78 -11.86 -1.72 -10.78
N THR A 79 -13.18 -1.52 -10.81
CA THR A 79 -13.81 -0.19 -10.90
C THR A 79 -13.57 0.61 -9.63
N VAL A 80 -13.69 -0.01 -8.45
CA VAL A 80 -13.38 0.64 -7.16
C VAL A 80 -11.91 1.06 -7.11
N MET A 81 -11.02 0.17 -7.58
CA MET A 81 -9.59 0.42 -7.63
C MET A 81 -9.16 1.53 -8.59
N LYS A 82 -9.98 1.93 -9.57
CA LYS A 82 -9.69 3.09 -10.45
C LYS A 82 -9.80 4.43 -9.73
N PHE A 83 -10.51 4.47 -8.61
CA PHE A 83 -10.64 5.68 -7.78
C PHE A 83 -9.58 5.76 -6.68
N VAL A 84 -8.75 4.73 -6.53
CA VAL A 84 -7.58 4.82 -5.67
C VAL A 84 -6.54 5.68 -6.41
N PRO A 85 -6.06 6.77 -5.79
CA PRO A 85 -5.08 7.63 -6.43
C PRO A 85 -3.81 6.83 -6.73
N ARG A 86 -3.27 7.02 -7.93
CA ARG A 86 -1.96 6.48 -8.28
C ARG A 86 -0.94 7.23 -7.46
N TYR A 87 -0.26 6.54 -6.55
CA TYR A 87 0.78 7.11 -5.72
C TYR A 87 1.79 6.03 -5.40
N SER A 88 3.05 6.41 -5.23
CA SER A 88 4.03 5.57 -4.55
C SER A 88 4.78 6.35 -3.49
N LEU A 89 4.96 5.70 -2.35
CA LEU A 89 5.71 6.25 -1.23
C LEU A 89 6.60 5.18 -0.64
N VAL A 90 7.88 5.50 -0.52
CA VAL A 90 8.88 4.70 0.20
C VAL A 90 9.46 5.56 1.31
N LEU A 91 9.42 5.06 2.53
CA LEU A 91 9.95 5.73 3.70
C LEU A 91 11.23 5.08 4.16
N GLU A 92 12.18 5.90 4.60
CA GLU A 92 13.28 5.44 5.45
C GLU A 92 12.98 5.84 6.89
N LEU A 93 12.99 4.85 7.78
CA LEU A 93 12.84 5.01 9.21
C LEU A 93 14.17 4.68 9.89
N SER A 94 14.47 5.33 11.01
CA SER A 94 15.55 4.90 11.90
C SER A 94 15.20 3.60 12.62
N ASP A 95 16.17 3.04 13.33
CA ASP A 95 16.00 1.96 14.30
C ASP A 95 15.07 2.33 15.48
N SER A 96 14.92 3.62 15.78
CA SER A 96 13.94 4.15 16.74
C SER A 96 12.58 4.49 16.14
N GLY A 97 12.38 4.29 14.83
CA GLY A 97 11.12 4.59 14.15
C GLY A 97 10.94 6.06 13.72
N ALA A 98 11.95 6.90 13.87
CA ALA A 98 11.91 8.28 13.38
C ALA A 98 12.02 8.32 11.85
N PHE A 99 11.20 9.15 11.20
CA PHE A 99 11.24 9.35 9.76
C PHE A 99 12.53 10.06 9.34
N ARG A 100 13.35 9.41 8.51
CA ARG A 100 14.59 9.97 7.98
C ARG A 100 14.41 10.55 6.58
N ARG A 101 13.78 9.79 5.70
CA ARG A 101 13.56 10.17 4.29
C ARG A 101 12.20 9.67 3.81
N SER A 102 11.67 10.36 2.81
CA SER A 102 10.46 9.95 2.11
C SER A 102 10.64 10.18 0.61
N LEU A 103 10.38 9.14 -0.18
CA LEU A 103 10.50 9.15 -1.63
C LEU A 103 9.11 9.04 -2.22
N HIS A 104 8.69 10.05 -2.98
CA HIS A 104 7.32 10.20 -3.46
C HIS A 104 7.28 10.17 -4.99
N ASP A 105 6.29 9.47 -5.53
CA ASP A 105 5.83 9.59 -6.92
C ASP A 105 4.32 9.91 -6.87
N PRO A 106 3.93 11.19 -6.69
CA PRO A 106 2.56 11.57 -6.35
C PRO A 106 1.50 11.24 -7.39
N ASP A 107 1.90 11.19 -8.67
CA ASP A 107 1.03 10.88 -9.80
C ASP A 107 1.29 9.45 -10.33
N GLY A 108 2.23 8.72 -9.74
CA GLY A 108 2.62 7.38 -10.17
C GLY A 108 3.13 7.36 -11.62
N GLN A 109 3.94 8.35 -12.00
CA GLN A 109 4.49 8.54 -13.35
C GLN A 109 5.58 7.51 -13.67
N VAL A 110 6.40 7.17 -12.67
CA VAL A 110 7.50 6.22 -12.83
C VAL A 110 7.04 4.83 -12.44
N ALA A 111 6.52 4.68 -11.22
CA ALA A 111 6.02 3.40 -10.73
C ALA A 111 4.97 3.66 -9.65
N ALA A 112 3.72 3.30 -9.92
CA ALA A 112 2.62 3.41 -8.96
C ALA A 112 2.50 2.13 -8.10
N TYR A 113 1.96 2.27 -6.89
CA TYR A 113 1.67 1.15 -5.99
C TYR A 113 2.91 0.32 -5.63
N ILE A 114 4.03 0.99 -5.33
CA ILE A 114 5.23 0.32 -4.85
C ILE A 114 4.92 -0.43 -3.55
N SER A 115 5.09 -1.76 -3.59
CA SER A 115 4.87 -2.68 -2.48
C SER A 115 6.17 -3.23 -1.91
N GLU A 116 7.28 -3.15 -2.66
CA GLU A 116 8.56 -3.69 -2.24
C GLU A 116 9.71 -2.73 -2.56
N VAL A 117 10.69 -2.69 -1.67
CA VAL A 117 11.93 -1.92 -1.79
C VAL A 117 13.06 -2.83 -1.35
N HIS A 118 14.16 -2.85 -2.10
CA HIS A 118 15.37 -3.53 -1.70
C HIS A 118 16.56 -2.63 -1.99
N GLU A 119 17.36 -2.35 -0.96
CA GLU A 119 18.60 -1.60 -1.12
C GLU A 119 19.76 -2.55 -1.43
N HIS A 120 20.48 -2.28 -2.52
CA HIS A 120 21.67 -3.03 -2.90
C HIS A 120 22.63 -2.15 -3.72
N ASP A 121 23.93 -2.18 -3.38
CA ASP A 121 25.00 -1.47 -4.09
C ASP A 121 24.70 0.00 -4.39
N GLY A 122 24.18 0.73 -3.40
CA GLY A 122 23.85 2.15 -3.53
C GLY A 122 22.64 2.45 -4.43
N HIS A 123 21.79 1.44 -4.68
CA HIS A 123 20.55 1.58 -5.43
C HIS A 123 19.37 1.03 -4.64
N LEU A 124 18.19 1.61 -4.86
CA LEU A 124 16.92 1.03 -4.46
C LEU A 124 16.28 0.35 -5.66
N TYR A 125 15.89 -0.90 -5.47
CA TYR A 125 15.09 -1.68 -6.39
C TYR A 125 13.66 -1.69 -5.87
N LEU A 126 12.75 -1.09 -6.63
CA LEU A 126 11.36 -0.87 -6.23
C LEU A 126 10.42 -1.74 -7.07
N GLY A 127 9.68 -2.60 -6.38
CA GLY A 127 8.69 -3.50 -6.96
C GLY A 127 7.26 -3.00 -6.73
N SER A 128 6.42 -3.19 -7.74
CA SER A 128 4.97 -2.94 -7.67
C SER A 128 4.24 -4.18 -8.15
N PHE A 129 3.13 -4.50 -7.49
CA PHE A 129 2.24 -5.59 -7.92
C PHE A 129 1.41 -5.22 -9.17
N ARG A 130 1.54 -3.99 -9.69
CA ARG A 130 0.84 -3.53 -10.91
C ARG A 130 1.77 -3.20 -12.07
N SER A 131 3.00 -2.77 -11.79
CA SER A 131 3.94 -2.41 -12.86
C SER A 131 4.51 -3.66 -13.52
N PRO A 132 4.61 -3.72 -14.86
CA PRO A 132 5.23 -4.85 -15.56
C PRO A 132 6.77 -4.76 -15.58
N PHE A 133 7.36 -3.92 -14.73
CA PHE A 133 8.79 -3.65 -14.66
C PHE A 133 9.23 -3.38 -13.23
N LEU A 134 10.53 -3.51 -12.99
CA LEU A 134 11.19 -3.12 -11.75
C LEU A 134 11.79 -1.73 -11.89
N CYS A 135 11.55 -0.84 -10.93
CA CYS A 135 12.16 0.48 -10.92
C CYS A 135 13.51 0.43 -10.16
N ARG A 136 14.53 1.10 -10.69
CA ARG A 136 15.83 1.25 -10.03
C ARG A 136 16.13 2.72 -9.81
N LEU A 137 16.35 3.12 -8.57
CA LEU A 137 16.70 4.48 -8.16
C LEU A 137 18.11 4.49 -7.57
N SER A 138 18.96 5.42 -8.02
CA SER A 138 20.29 5.60 -7.43
C SER A 138 20.19 6.40 -6.13
N LEU A 139 20.79 5.91 -5.05
CA LEU A 139 20.85 6.65 -3.78
C LEU A 139 21.79 7.86 -3.85
N LYS A 140 22.65 7.95 -4.87
CA LYS A 140 23.54 9.11 -5.09
C LYS A 140 22.84 10.27 -5.80
N SER A 141 21.72 10.00 -6.47
CA SER A 141 20.96 11.01 -7.22
C SER A 141 19.85 11.67 -6.41
N ILE A 142 19.67 11.26 -5.16
CA ILE A 142 18.72 11.78 -4.19
C ILE A 142 19.47 12.28 -2.97
#